data_AF-A0A9Q0PVL5-F1
#
_entry.id   AF-A0A9Q0PVL5-F1
#
_cell.length_a   1.000
_cell.length_b   1.000
_cell.length_c   1.000
_cell.angle_alpha   90.00
_cell.angle_beta   90.00
_cell.angle_gamma   90.00
#
_symmetry.space_group_name_H-M   'P 1'
#
loop_
_entity.id
_entity.type
_entity.pdbx_description
1 polymer ?
#
loop_
_entity_poly.entity_id
_entity_poly.type
_entity_poly.pdbx_seq_one_letter_code
_entity_poly.pdbx_strand_id
1 'polypeptide(L)'
;MVSLRPGGVYTKAQLQKELESLATCGMFEKVDMEGKTNPDGTIGITISFTESTWQSADKFRCINVGLMQQSKPIEMDSDMTDKEKLEYYRSQEKDYRRRIERARPCLLPTQVHREILQMLREQGKVSARLLQKIRDRVQKWYNDEGYACAQVVNFGNLNTKEVVCEVVEGDVTQLVIQYLDKLGNVVEGHTQLPVVKRELPKQLRQGQVFNIEAGKQALRNINSLALFSNIEVNPRPDEKNEGGIIVEIKLKELEPKSAEVSTEWSIVPGRGGRPTLASFQPAISFRLRRICPFKLEYVHPYLDGVYSSRNQTLRASCFNIRKLSPVFTGGPGVDEVPPIWVDRAGMKANITENFTLSEQIHLWDCDGRDNNKR
;
A
#
# COMPACT_ATOMS: atom_id res chain seq x y z
N MET A 1 13.02 23.36 6.38
CA MET A 1 14.21 22.64 6.91
C MET A 1 13.99 22.31 8.38
N VAL A 2 13.59 23.28 9.19
CA VAL A 2 13.01 23.02 10.52
C VAL A 2 11.54 22.59 10.35
N SER A 3 11.13 21.48 10.99
CA SER A 3 9.74 21.01 10.94
C SER A 3 8.83 21.70 11.97
N LEU A 4 9.43 22.33 12.98
CA LEU A 4 8.76 23.08 14.03
C LEU A 4 8.06 24.32 13.46
N ARG A 5 6.78 24.48 13.80
CA ARG A 5 5.95 25.63 13.43
C ARG A 5 5.53 26.43 14.66
N PRO A 6 5.45 27.77 14.54
CA PRO A 6 4.92 28.62 15.61
C PRO A 6 3.53 28.16 16.06
N GLY A 7 3.30 28.08 17.37
CA GLY A 7 2.04 27.62 17.96
C GLY A 7 1.82 26.09 17.96
N GLY A 8 2.80 25.31 17.50
CA GLY A 8 2.74 23.85 17.57
C GLY A 8 3.06 23.30 18.97
N VAL A 9 2.49 22.15 19.30
CA VAL A 9 2.78 21.41 20.53
C VAL A 9 3.81 20.33 20.22
N TYR A 10 4.96 20.39 20.90
CA TYR A 10 6.07 19.48 20.68
C TYR A 10 6.54 18.86 21.99
N THR A 11 6.91 17.59 21.95
CA THR A 11 7.52 16.90 23.10
C THR A 11 9.04 17.08 23.09
N LYS A 12 9.69 16.90 24.26
CA LYS A 12 11.16 16.92 24.35
C LYS A 12 11.81 15.94 23.36
N ALA A 13 11.25 14.75 23.20
CA ALA A 13 11.76 13.75 22.27
C ALA A 13 11.67 14.22 20.80
N GLN A 14 10.61 14.93 20.43
CA GLN A 14 10.47 15.49 19.08
C GLN A 14 11.50 16.60 18.82
N LEU A 15 11.74 17.48 19.80
CA LEU A 15 12.77 18.53 19.70
C LEU A 15 14.18 17.94 19.59
N GLN A 16 14.48 16.91 20.38
CA GLN A 16 15.76 16.20 20.31
C GLN A 16 15.97 15.56 18.93
N LYS A 17 14.93 14.90 18.39
CA LYS A 17 14.97 14.29 17.06
C LYS A 17 15.18 15.32 15.94
N GLU A 18 14.59 16.51 16.06
CA GLU A 18 14.83 17.61 15.11
C GLU A 18 16.28 18.10 15.17
N LEU A 19 16.83 18.28 16.37
CA LEU A 19 18.23 18.66 16.54
C LEU A 19 19.17 17.61 15.94
N GLU A 20 18.92 16.33 16.22
CA GLU A 20 19.66 15.21 15.63
C GLU A 20 19.54 15.20 14.10
N SER A 21 18.35 15.43 13.54
CA SER A 21 18.16 15.49 12.08
C SER A 21 18.91 16.66 11.43
N LEU A 22 19.00 17.81 12.10
CA LEU A 22 19.76 18.96 11.59
C LEU A 22 21.27 18.74 11.74
N ALA A 23 21.73 18.11 12.82
CA ALA A 23 23.14 17.78 13.02
C ALA A 23 23.63 16.69 12.04
N THR A 24 22.78 15.72 11.70
CA THR A 24 23.12 14.58 10.82
C THR A 24 22.92 14.84 9.34
N CYS A 25 22.26 15.94 8.93
CA CYS A 25 21.97 16.20 7.52
C CYS A 25 23.20 16.56 6.66
N GLY A 26 24.37 16.76 7.29
CA GLY A 26 25.62 17.11 6.62
C GLY A 26 25.70 18.56 6.14
N MET A 27 24.67 19.38 6.36
CA MET A 27 24.61 20.78 5.89
C MET A 27 25.28 21.80 6.83
N PHE A 28 25.45 21.44 8.10
CA PHE A 28 25.94 22.32 9.15
C PHE A 28 27.09 21.67 9.92
N GLU A 29 28.04 22.48 10.36
CA GLU A 29 29.17 22.02 11.17
C GLU A 29 28.76 21.91 12.64
N LYS A 30 27.98 22.87 13.11
CA LYS A 30 27.43 22.95 14.47
C LYS A 30 26.01 23.45 14.42
N VAL A 31 25.14 22.82 15.20
CA VAL A 31 23.73 23.21 15.40
C VAL A 31 23.44 23.13 16.87
N ASP A 32 23.01 24.24 17.46
CA ASP A 32 22.61 24.36 18.85
C ASP A 32 21.14 24.80 18.92
N MET A 33 20.41 24.27 19.89
CA MET A 33 19.01 24.60 20.12
C MET A 33 18.83 25.11 21.56
N GLU A 34 18.49 26.39 21.69
CA GLU A 34 18.21 27.05 22.96
C GLU A 34 16.72 27.30 23.14
N GLY A 35 16.17 27.01 24.33
CA GLY A 35 14.77 27.28 24.68
C GLY A 35 14.67 28.37 25.74
N LYS A 36 13.89 29.41 25.49
CA LYS A 36 13.54 30.46 26.46
C LYS A 36 12.06 30.38 26.79
N THR A 37 11.73 30.19 28.06
CA THR A 37 10.33 30.18 28.54
C THR A 37 9.77 31.59 28.59
N ASN A 38 8.66 31.81 27.91
CA ASN A 38 7.94 33.06 27.88
C ASN A 38 6.95 33.17 29.07
N PRO A 39 6.57 34.39 29.48
CA PRO A 39 5.64 34.61 30.59
C PRO A 39 4.22 34.05 30.36
N ASP A 40 3.85 33.84 29.10
CA ASP A 40 2.57 33.26 28.68
C ASP A 40 2.52 31.72 28.79
N GLY A 41 3.60 31.10 29.27
CA GLY A 41 3.74 29.65 29.39
C GLY A 41 4.21 28.95 28.11
N THR A 42 4.48 29.69 27.03
CA THR A 42 5.07 29.15 25.80
C THR A 42 6.60 29.08 25.89
N ILE A 43 7.24 28.30 25.01
CA ILE A 43 8.70 28.24 24.89
C ILE A 43 9.10 28.79 23.53
N GLY A 44 9.87 29.88 23.52
CA GLY A 44 10.56 30.37 22.33
C GLY A 44 11.82 29.54 22.08
N ILE A 45 11.92 28.93 20.90
CA ILE A 45 13.08 28.11 20.52
C ILE A 45 13.95 28.91 19.54
N THR A 46 15.24 29.04 19.85
CA THR A 46 16.25 29.65 18.99
C THR A 46 17.21 28.56 18.53
N ILE A 47 17.33 28.35 17.21
CA ILE A 47 18.27 27.39 16.62
C ILE A 47 19.42 28.20 16.02
N SER A 48 20.59 28.13 16.66
CA SER A 48 21.83 28.72 16.15
C SER A 48 22.60 27.66 15.38
N PHE A 49 23.06 27.98 14.17
CA PHE A 49 23.81 27.03 13.33
C PHE A 49 24.96 27.72 12.63
N THR A 50 26.02 26.94 12.38
CA THR A 50 27.15 27.36 11.55
C THR A 50 27.08 26.61 10.23
N GLU A 51 26.83 27.34 9.14
CA GLU A 51 26.81 26.76 7.79
C GLU A 51 28.21 26.28 7.40
N SER A 52 28.30 25.02 6.99
CA SER A 52 29.50 24.53 6.34
C SER A 52 29.52 25.03 4.89
N THR A 53 30.65 25.59 4.47
CA THR A 53 30.87 25.98 3.08
C THR A 53 31.93 25.09 2.46
N TRP A 54 31.61 24.48 1.32
CA TRP A 54 32.53 23.56 0.65
C TRP A 54 33.02 24.13 -0.69
N GLN A 55 34.07 23.51 -1.21
CA GLN A 55 34.61 23.81 -2.53
C GLN A 55 33.63 23.40 -3.65
N SER A 56 33.92 23.79 -4.88
CA SER A 56 33.17 23.36 -6.06
C SER A 56 33.18 21.82 -6.17
N ALA A 57 32.02 21.22 -6.37
CA ALA A 57 31.91 19.78 -6.64
C ALA A 57 31.60 19.54 -8.12
N ASP A 58 32.44 18.72 -8.76
CA ASP A 58 32.34 18.39 -10.18
C ASP A 58 31.53 17.11 -10.43
N LYS A 59 31.33 16.30 -9.38
CA LYS A 59 30.63 15.02 -9.41
C LYS A 59 29.50 14.98 -8.39
N PHE A 60 28.42 14.31 -8.79
CA PHE A 60 27.28 14.00 -7.96
C PHE A 60 27.03 12.51 -8.00
N ARG A 61 26.93 11.88 -6.82
CA ARG A 61 26.63 10.46 -6.67
C ARG A 61 25.46 10.31 -5.73
N CYS A 62 24.49 9.48 -6.11
CA CYS A 62 23.39 9.10 -5.22
C CYS A 62 23.58 7.63 -4.82
N ILE A 63 23.48 7.33 -3.53
CA ILE A 63 23.62 5.98 -2.99
C ILE A 63 22.44 5.61 -2.08
N ASN A 64 21.92 4.39 -2.21
CA ASN A 64 20.87 3.88 -1.35
C ASN A 64 21.50 3.22 -0.11
N VAL A 65 21.28 3.85 1.04
CA VAL A 65 21.77 3.42 2.36
C VAL A 65 20.65 2.83 3.23
N GLY A 66 19.52 2.46 2.61
CA GLY A 66 18.44 1.75 3.29
C GLY A 66 18.94 0.44 3.89
N LEU A 67 18.56 0.18 5.14
CA LEU A 67 18.96 -0.97 5.97
C LEU A 67 20.44 -0.95 6.40
N MET A 68 21.16 0.16 6.18
CA MET A 68 22.53 0.35 6.68
C MET A 68 22.51 1.25 7.92
N GLN A 69 23.41 0.97 8.88
CA GLN A 69 23.62 1.83 10.04
C GLN A 69 24.00 3.25 9.58
N GLN A 70 23.28 4.25 10.07
CA GLN A 70 23.54 5.66 9.79
C GLN A 70 24.86 6.09 10.45
N SER A 71 25.62 6.92 9.75
CA SER A 71 26.83 7.52 10.29
C SER A 71 26.43 8.57 11.34
N LYS A 72 26.67 8.27 12.62
CA LYS A 72 26.59 9.29 13.66
C LYS A 72 27.83 10.19 13.57
N PRO A 73 27.68 11.53 13.68
CA PRO A 73 28.81 12.41 13.86
C PRO A 73 29.56 11.95 15.11
N ILE A 74 30.79 11.46 14.95
CA ILE A 74 31.64 11.13 16.08
C ILE A 74 32.24 12.44 16.55
N GLU A 75 31.95 12.82 17.79
CA GLU A 75 32.57 13.98 18.42
C GLU A 75 34.09 13.75 18.49
N MET A 76 34.85 14.64 17.86
CA MET A 76 36.31 14.59 17.94
C MET A 76 36.74 15.11 19.31
N ASP A 77 37.53 14.32 20.02
CA ASP A 77 38.14 14.74 21.27
C ASP A 77 39.06 15.95 21.01
N SER A 78 38.92 17.00 21.83
CA SER A 78 39.70 18.23 21.74
C SER A 78 41.19 17.99 21.96
N ASP A 79 41.53 16.93 22.70
CA ASP A 79 42.88 16.68 23.20
C ASP A 79 43.73 15.80 22.25
N MET A 80 43.19 15.42 21.08
CA MET A 80 43.89 14.61 20.08
C MET A 80 45.09 15.34 19.44
N THR A 81 46.22 14.64 19.32
CA THR A 81 47.41 15.16 18.62
C THR A 81 47.18 15.27 17.11
N ASP A 82 47.95 16.13 16.42
CA ASP A 82 47.80 16.34 14.97
C ASP A 82 48.02 15.06 14.15
N LYS A 83 48.87 14.16 14.63
CA LYS A 83 49.12 12.86 14.00
C LYS A 83 47.89 11.95 14.13
N GLU A 84 47.28 11.89 15.31
CA GLU A 84 46.06 11.11 15.55
C GLU A 84 44.89 11.69 14.76
N LYS A 85 44.77 13.02 14.66
CA LYS A 85 43.77 13.69 13.80
C LYS A 85 43.95 13.29 12.33
N LEU A 86 45.18 13.26 11.82
CA LEU A 86 45.44 12.88 10.43
C LEU A 86 45.14 11.40 10.16
N GLU A 87 45.52 10.50 11.07
CA GLU A 87 45.20 9.06 10.97
C GLU A 87 43.68 8.83 11.04
N TYR A 88 42.98 9.57 11.90
CA TYR A 88 41.53 9.55 12.02
C TYR A 88 40.84 9.96 10.73
N TYR A 89 41.24 11.07 10.10
CA TYR A 89 40.68 11.49 8.80
C TYR A 89 40.90 10.43 7.71
N ARG A 90 42.09 9.80 7.67
CA ARG A 90 42.36 8.71 6.73
C ARG A 90 41.51 7.48 6.99
N SER A 91 41.24 7.14 8.24
CA SER A 91 40.35 6.02 8.59
C SER A 91 38.92 6.33 8.15
N GLN A 92 38.42 7.53 8.48
CA GLN A 92 37.08 7.98 8.07
C GLN A 92 36.89 7.93 6.56
N GLU A 93 37.84 8.44 5.78
CA GLU A 93 37.75 8.41 4.31
C GLU A 93 37.71 6.98 3.76
N LYS A 94 38.49 6.06 4.33
CA LYS A 94 38.48 4.63 3.97
C LYS A 94 37.16 3.95 4.36
N ASP A 95 36.61 4.27 5.52
CA ASP A 95 35.33 3.74 5.98
C ASP A 95 34.18 4.27 5.11
N TYR A 96 34.24 5.56 4.75
CA TYR A 96 33.27 6.18 3.85
C TYR A 96 33.32 5.58 2.45
N ARG A 97 34.53 5.32 1.92
CA ARG A 97 34.68 4.64 0.63
C ARG A 97 34.12 3.21 0.66
N ARG A 98 34.37 2.46 1.73
CA ARG A 98 33.76 1.13 1.95
C ARG A 98 32.24 1.21 2.06
N ARG A 99 31.69 2.27 2.66
CA ARG A 99 30.24 2.53 2.72
C ARG A 99 29.66 2.75 1.33
N ILE A 100 30.29 3.57 0.49
CA ILE A 100 29.87 3.81 -0.90
C ILE A 100 29.88 2.51 -1.71
N GLU A 101 30.91 1.68 -1.56
CA GLU A 101 31.03 0.40 -2.29
C GLU A 101 30.00 -0.65 -1.84
N ARG A 102 29.59 -0.62 -0.56
CA ARG A 102 28.54 -1.50 -0.02
C ARG A 102 27.12 -1.01 -0.31
N ALA A 103 26.95 0.27 -0.60
CA ALA A 103 25.64 0.86 -0.81
C ALA A 103 25.02 0.36 -2.12
N ARG A 104 23.68 0.31 -2.15
CA ARG A 104 22.93 -0.11 -3.34
C ARG A 104 22.79 1.05 -4.33
N PRO A 105 22.65 0.76 -5.63
CA PRO A 105 22.29 1.78 -6.60
C PRO A 105 20.90 2.34 -6.31
N CYS A 106 20.71 3.64 -6.51
CA CYS A 106 19.41 4.29 -6.39
C CYS A 106 18.56 4.09 -7.65
N LEU A 107 17.25 4.21 -7.48
CA LEU A 107 16.27 4.30 -8.56
C LEU A 107 16.32 5.65 -9.31
N LEU A 108 17.05 6.63 -8.77
CA LEU A 108 17.12 7.98 -9.32
C LEU A 108 17.68 7.99 -10.76
N PRO A 109 16.94 8.52 -11.75
CA PRO A 109 17.30 8.43 -13.15
C PRO A 109 18.44 9.39 -13.51
N THR A 110 19.10 9.10 -14.62
CA THR A 110 20.23 9.90 -15.12
C THR A 110 19.83 11.33 -15.50
N GLN A 111 18.55 11.58 -15.81
CA GLN A 111 18.02 12.91 -16.10
C GLN A 111 18.13 13.83 -14.87
N VAL A 112 17.65 13.36 -13.71
CA VAL A 112 17.72 14.14 -12.47
C VAL A 112 19.17 14.34 -12.03
N HIS A 113 20.04 13.35 -12.24
CA HIS A 113 21.49 13.52 -12.00
C HIS A 113 22.09 14.66 -12.82
N ARG A 114 21.71 14.78 -14.11
CA ARG A 114 22.21 15.86 -14.99
C ARG A 114 21.72 17.23 -14.55
N GLU A 115 20.45 17.34 -14.16
CA GLU A 115 19.89 18.60 -13.62
C GLU A 115 20.64 19.04 -12.36
N ILE A 116 20.89 18.11 -11.42
CA ILE A 116 21.62 18.41 -10.19
C ILE A 116 23.06 18.83 -10.49
N LEU A 117 23.74 18.14 -11.42
CA LEU A 117 25.08 18.53 -11.86
C LEU A 117 25.11 19.92 -12.49
N GLN A 118 24.07 20.30 -13.24
CA GLN A 118 23.95 21.64 -13.78
C GLN A 118 23.80 22.68 -12.66
N MET A 119 22.94 22.43 -11.67
CA MET A 119 22.78 23.31 -10.50
C MET A 119 24.08 23.50 -9.71
N LEU A 120 24.89 22.43 -9.58
CA LEU A 120 26.20 22.49 -8.94
C LEU A 120 27.20 23.35 -9.73
N ARG A 121 27.22 23.23 -11.06
CA ARG A 121 28.11 24.00 -11.94
C ARG A 121 27.76 25.48 -11.97
N GLU A 122 26.48 25.83 -11.98
CA GLU A 122 26.01 27.23 -12.04
C GLU A 122 26.38 28.04 -10.79
N GLN A 123 26.34 27.41 -9.60
CA GLN A 123 26.65 28.08 -8.33
C GLN A 123 28.16 28.19 -8.08
N GLY A 124 28.97 27.26 -8.59
CA GLY A 124 30.42 27.21 -8.38
C GLY A 124 30.88 26.90 -6.94
N LYS A 125 30.01 26.99 -5.94
CA LYS A 125 30.23 26.56 -4.55
C LYS A 125 29.03 25.79 -4.02
N VAL A 126 29.30 24.82 -3.17
CA VAL A 126 28.26 24.06 -2.47
C VAL A 126 27.92 24.79 -1.16
N SER A 127 26.67 25.23 -1.04
CA SER A 127 26.10 25.87 0.15
C SER A 127 24.95 25.04 0.71
N ALA A 128 24.59 25.23 1.98
CA ALA A 128 23.45 24.57 2.60
C ALA A 128 22.15 24.80 1.81
N ARG A 129 21.94 26.02 1.29
CA ARG A 129 20.77 26.37 0.45
C ARG A 129 20.74 25.58 -0.86
N LEU A 130 21.89 25.33 -1.48
CA LEU A 130 21.98 24.53 -2.69
C LEU A 130 21.67 23.06 -2.39
N LEU A 131 22.26 22.49 -1.34
CA LEU A 131 21.97 21.13 -0.90
C LEU A 131 20.49 20.93 -0.55
N GLN A 132 19.86 21.94 0.05
CA GLN A 132 18.41 21.92 0.28
C GLN A 132 17.62 21.86 -1.03
N LYS A 133 17.95 22.69 -2.03
CA LYS A 133 17.28 22.61 -3.34
C LYS A 133 17.47 21.25 -4.02
N ILE A 134 18.66 20.67 -3.90
CA ILE A 134 18.97 19.32 -4.41
C ILE A 134 18.12 18.28 -3.67
N ARG A 135 18.05 18.35 -2.34
CA ARG A 135 17.21 17.49 -1.51
C ARG A 135 15.75 17.55 -1.95
N ASP A 136 15.21 18.76 -2.07
CA ASP A 136 13.81 18.97 -2.45
C ASP A 136 13.53 18.44 -3.87
N ARG A 137 14.48 18.61 -4.81
CA ARG A 137 14.37 18.09 -6.17
C ARG A 137 14.38 16.57 -6.23
N VAL A 138 15.25 15.92 -5.45
CA VAL A 138 15.36 14.45 -5.35
C VAL A 138 14.11 13.88 -4.70
N GLN A 139 13.70 14.41 -3.54
CA GLN A 139 12.49 13.98 -2.84
C GLN A 139 11.24 14.17 -3.70
N LYS A 140 11.15 15.29 -4.43
CA LYS A 140 10.03 15.53 -5.35
C LYS A 140 9.94 14.44 -6.43
N TRP A 141 11.06 14.06 -7.05
CA TRP A 141 11.05 12.98 -8.05
C TRP A 141 10.56 11.65 -7.45
N TYR A 142 11.07 11.26 -6.28
CA TYR A 142 10.61 10.03 -5.62
C TYR A 142 9.11 10.07 -5.29
N ASN A 143 8.61 11.20 -4.80
CA ASN A 143 7.18 11.37 -4.49
C ASN A 143 6.30 11.32 -5.75
N ASP A 144 6.74 11.96 -6.83
CA ASP A 144 6.02 12.01 -8.12
C ASP A 144 5.91 10.60 -8.74
N GLU A 145 6.93 9.74 -8.57
CA GLU A 145 6.94 8.33 -9.00
C GLU A 145 6.23 7.37 -8.01
N GLY A 146 5.68 7.89 -6.91
CA GLY A 146 4.91 7.11 -5.94
C GLY A 146 5.72 6.45 -4.81
N TYR A 147 6.99 6.81 -4.64
CA TYR A 147 7.83 6.39 -3.51
C TYR A 147 7.69 7.35 -2.31
N ALA A 148 6.51 7.37 -1.68
CA ALA A 148 6.21 8.30 -0.57
C ALA A 148 7.10 8.14 0.67
N CYS A 149 7.70 6.96 0.86
CA CYS A 149 8.56 6.69 2.01
C CYS A 149 10.04 7.01 1.74
N ALA A 150 10.36 7.49 0.54
CA ALA A 150 11.74 7.80 0.20
C ALA A 150 12.20 9.13 0.81
N GLN A 151 13.40 9.15 1.37
CA GLN A 151 13.95 10.31 2.04
C GLN A 151 15.46 10.42 1.81
N VAL A 152 15.94 11.63 1.51
CA VAL A 152 17.36 11.97 1.60
C VAL A 152 17.73 12.12 3.08
N VAL A 153 18.68 11.31 3.54
CA VAL A 153 19.12 11.24 4.93
C VAL A 153 20.34 12.11 5.19
N ASN A 154 21.32 12.10 4.28
CA ASN A 154 22.59 12.79 4.49
C ASN A 154 23.24 13.24 3.17
N PHE A 155 24.03 14.30 3.22
CA PHE A 155 24.99 14.67 2.19
C PHE A 155 26.40 14.49 2.74
N GLY A 156 27.14 13.51 2.19
CA GLY A 156 28.49 13.19 2.62
C GLY A 156 29.56 13.55 1.59
N ASN A 157 30.82 13.39 2.04
CA ASN A 157 32.04 13.62 1.27
C ASN A 157 32.24 15.04 0.71
N LEU A 158 31.59 16.03 1.32
CA LEU A 158 31.53 17.41 0.85
C LEU A 158 32.90 18.13 0.86
N ASN A 159 33.89 17.59 1.58
CA ASN A 159 35.27 18.10 1.58
C ASN A 159 36.05 17.74 0.30
N THR A 160 35.51 16.84 -0.53
CA THR A 160 36.07 16.47 -1.82
C THR A 160 35.29 17.13 -2.96
N LYS A 161 35.79 17.03 -4.20
CA LYS A 161 35.08 17.52 -5.40
C LYS A 161 33.86 16.65 -5.79
N GLU A 162 33.32 15.84 -4.89
CA GLU A 162 32.19 14.94 -5.11
C GLU A 162 31.15 15.08 -4.00
N VAL A 163 29.90 15.37 -4.38
CA VAL A 163 28.75 15.37 -3.45
C VAL A 163 28.10 14.00 -3.47
N VAL A 164 28.08 13.33 -2.32
CA VAL A 164 27.41 12.04 -2.15
C VAL A 164 26.07 12.26 -1.45
N CYS A 165 24.98 11.97 -2.15
CA CYS A 165 23.61 12.03 -1.63
C CYS A 165 23.19 10.65 -1.14
N GLU A 166 23.01 10.52 0.17
CA GLU A 166 22.53 9.29 0.82
C GLU A 166 21.00 9.32 0.88
N VAL A 167 20.37 8.31 0.28
CA VAL A 167 18.91 8.16 0.25
C VAL A 167 18.49 6.84 0.88
N VAL A 168 17.31 6.87 1.50
CA VAL A 168 16.55 5.67 1.86
C VAL A 168 15.32 5.65 0.97
N GLU A 169 15.08 4.55 0.26
CA GLU A 169 13.96 4.46 -0.68
C GLU A 169 12.69 3.89 -0.03
N GLY A 170 12.81 3.35 1.18
CA GLY A 170 11.71 2.74 1.93
C GLY A 170 11.57 1.25 1.63
N ASP A 171 12.57 0.47 2.04
CA ASP A 171 12.57 -0.99 1.87
C ASP A 171 11.54 -1.63 2.80
N VAL A 172 10.65 -2.47 2.26
CA VAL A 172 9.66 -3.20 3.06
C VAL A 172 10.38 -4.28 3.87
N THR A 173 10.44 -4.10 5.19
CA THR A 173 11.03 -5.10 6.10
C THR A 173 10.00 -6.11 6.57
N GLN A 174 8.77 -5.64 6.82
CA GLN A 174 7.70 -6.47 7.34
C GLN A 174 6.33 -6.06 6.76
N LEU A 175 5.48 -7.06 6.56
CA LEU A 175 4.08 -6.91 6.19
C LEU A 175 3.24 -7.47 7.33
N VAL A 176 2.38 -6.64 7.91
CA VAL A 176 1.54 -6.99 9.06
C VAL A 176 0.07 -6.82 8.66
N ILE A 177 -0.70 -7.90 8.78
CA ILE A 177 -2.15 -7.88 8.51
C ILE A 177 -2.85 -7.97 9.87
N GLN A 178 -3.70 -6.99 10.17
CA GLN A 178 -4.46 -6.90 11.42
C GLN A 178 -5.95 -6.85 11.09
N TYR A 179 -6.74 -7.70 11.75
CA TYR A 179 -8.18 -7.59 11.71
C TYR A 179 -8.66 -6.68 12.83
N LEU A 180 -9.60 -5.79 12.50
CA LEU A 180 -10.18 -4.82 13.41
C LEU A 180 -11.67 -5.11 13.62
N ASP A 181 -12.10 -5.01 14.87
CA ASP A 181 -13.52 -5.03 15.22
C ASP A 181 -14.19 -3.67 14.93
N LYS A 182 -15.51 -3.57 15.12
CA LYS A 182 -16.30 -2.35 15.01
C LYS A 182 -15.72 -1.17 15.79
N LEU A 183 -15.11 -1.46 16.94
CA LEU A 183 -14.51 -0.51 17.86
C LEU A 183 -13.04 -0.18 17.53
N GLY A 184 -12.45 -0.77 16.49
CA GLY A 184 -11.06 -0.51 16.09
C GLY A 184 -10.01 -1.30 16.88
N ASN A 185 -10.42 -2.27 17.68
CA ASN A 185 -9.52 -3.16 18.42
C ASN A 185 -9.02 -4.30 17.52
N VAL A 186 -7.78 -4.74 17.73
CA VAL A 186 -7.20 -5.88 17.00
C VAL A 186 -7.85 -7.17 17.50
N VAL A 187 -8.41 -7.95 16.58
CA VAL A 187 -9.09 -9.23 16.84
C VAL A 187 -8.56 -10.32 15.92
N GLU A 188 -8.86 -11.57 16.26
CA GLU A 188 -8.62 -12.70 15.35
C GLU A 188 -9.73 -12.72 14.28
N GLY A 189 -9.35 -12.55 13.02
CA GLY A 189 -10.30 -12.47 11.92
C GLY A 189 -10.91 -13.82 11.58
N HIS A 190 -12.17 -13.83 11.13
CA HIS A 190 -12.82 -15.04 10.64
C HIS A 190 -12.26 -15.48 9.28
N THR A 191 -11.67 -14.56 8.52
CA THR A 191 -11.05 -14.82 7.22
C THR A 191 -9.63 -15.38 7.39
N GLN A 192 -9.33 -16.48 6.70
CA GLN A 192 -7.99 -17.06 6.72
C GLN A 192 -6.96 -16.08 6.09
N LEU A 193 -5.85 -15.82 6.78
CA LEU A 193 -4.77 -14.93 6.32
C LEU A 193 -4.27 -15.21 4.88
N PRO A 194 -4.14 -16.48 4.42
CA PRO A 194 -3.70 -16.75 3.05
C PRO A 194 -4.65 -16.22 1.96
N VAL A 195 -5.95 -16.06 2.26
CA VAL A 195 -6.95 -15.48 1.35
C VAL A 195 -6.60 -14.04 1.02
N VAL A 196 -6.18 -13.26 2.03
CA VAL A 196 -5.76 -11.86 1.85
C VAL A 196 -4.36 -11.82 1.23
N LYS A 197 -3.44 -12.65 1.71
CA LYS A 197 -2.02 -12.60 1.32
C LYS A 197 -1.79 -12.86 -0.17
N ARG A 198 -2.63 -13.66 -0.82
CA ARG A 198 -2.54 -13.90 -2.27
C ARG A 198 -3.02 -12.73 -3.12
N GLU A 199 -3.92 -11.89 -2.60
CA GLU A 199 -4.41 -10.70 -3.31
C GLU A 199 -3.40 -9.55 -3.27
N LEU A 200 -2.37 -9.67 -2.43
CA LEU A 200 -1.32 -8.67 -2.29
C LEU A 200 -0.33 -8.75 -3.45
N PRO A 201 0.00 -7.60 -4.09
CA PRO A 201 1.00 -7.53 -5.14
C PRO A 201 2.39 -7.92 -4.62
N LYS A 202 3.23 -8.46 -5.51
CA LYS A 202 4.58 -8.92 -5.15
C LYS A 202 5.47 -7.79 -4.61
N GLN A 203 5.19 -6.54 -4.97
CA GLN A 203 5.90 -5.33 -4.55
C GLN A 203 5.71 -5.01 -3.07
N LEU A 204 4.67 -5.53 -2.40
CA LEU A 204 4.49 -5.37 -0.95
C LEU A 204 5.15 -6.49 -0.14
N ARG A 205 5.92 -7.38 -0.79
CA ARG A 205 6.68 -8.42 -0.09
C ARG A 205 7.95 -7.84 0.52
N GLN A 206 8.43 -8.53 1.54
CA GLN A 206 9.68 -8.16 2.22
C GLN A 206 10.85 -8.12 1.23
N GLY A 207 11.71 -7.11 1.36
CA GLY A 207 12.88 -6.87 0.51
C GLY A 207 12.59 -6.09 -0.78
N GLN A 208 11.36 -5.64 -1.01
CA GLN A 208 11.01 -4.75 -2.12
C GLN A 208 10.86 -3.30 -1.64
N VAL A 209 11.00 -2.34 -2.54
CA VAL A 209 10.79 -0.91 -2.23
C VAL A 209 9.30 -0.60 -2.22
N PHE A 210 8.82 0.07 -1.17
CA PHE A 210 7.42 0.43 -1.04
C PHE A 210 7.01 1.49 -2.08
N ASN A 211 5.93 1.21 -2.82
CA ASN A 211 5.32 2.15 -3.74
C ASN A 211 3.81 2.28 -3.43
N ILE A 212 3.30 3.52 -3.44
CA ILE A 212 1.89 3.84 -3.18
C ILE A 212 0.96 3.16 -4.18
N GLU A 213 1.37 3.02 -5.44
CA GLU A 213 0.58 2.36 -6.49
C GLU A 213 0.35 0.89 -6.17
N ALA A 214 1.37 0.21 -5.62
CA ALA A 214 1.24 -1.16 -5.13
C ALA A 214 0.25 -1.23 -3.96
N GLY A 215 0.29 -0.25 -3.05
CA GLY A 215 -0.71 -0.11 -1.97
C GLY A 215 -2.14 0.06 -2.50
N LYS A 216 -2.35 0.93 -3.49
CA LYS A 216 -3.64 1.14 -4.15
C LYS A 216 -4.12 -0.09 -4.92
N GLN A 217 -3.20 -0.84 -5.53
CA GLN A 217 -3.53 -2.10 -6.19
C GLN A 217 -3.97 -3.16 -5.18
N ALA A 218 -3.25 -3.30 -4.07
CA ALA A 218 -3.64 -4.18 -2.98
C ALA A 218 -5.04 -3.84 -2.44
N LEU A 219 -5.31 -2.55 -2.22
CA LEU A 219 -6.63 -2.06 -1.80
C LEU A 219 -7.74 -2.49 -2.77
N ARG A 220 -7.53 -2.31 -4.08
CA ARG A 220 -8.50 -2.71 -5.12
C ARG A 220 -8.76 -4.21 -5.13
N ASN A 221 -7.71 -5.03 -5.04
CA ASN A 221 -7.82 -6.48 -5.03
C ASN A 221 -8.57 -6.97 -3.79
N ILE A 222 -8.22 -6.48 -2.60
CA ILE A 222 -8.90 -6.84 -1.35
C ILE A 222 -10.36 -6.37 -1.35
N ASN A 223 -10.63 -5.16 -1.86
CA ASN A 223 -11.99 -4.65 -1.98
C ASN A 223 -12.86 -5.50 -2.92
N SER A 224 -12.26 -6.09 -3.97
CA SER A 224 -12.98 -6.98 -4.89
C SER A 224 -13.48 -8.28 -4.23
N LEU A 225 -12.90 -8.68 -3.08
CA LEU A 225 -13.37 -9.83 -2.32
C LEU A 225 -14.73 -9.58 -1.65
N ALA A 226 -15.13 -8.32 -1.45
CA ALA A 226 -16.35 -7.92 -0.76
C ALA A 226 -16.51 -8.55 0.66
N LEU A 227 -15.40 -8.93 1.30
CA LEU A 227 -15.36 -9.51 2.65
C LEU A 227 -15.17 -8.46 3.75
N PHE A 228 -14.77 -7.24 3.39
CA PHE A 228 -14.36 -6.21 4.33
C PHE A 228 -15.18 -4.93 4.13
N SER A 229 -15.57 -4.30 5.24
CA SER A 229 -16.28 -3.02 5.26
C SER A 229 -15.34 -1.81 5.23
N ASN A 230 -14.14 -1.95 5.81
CA ASN A 230 -13.09 -0.94 5.75
C ASN A 230 -11.73 -1.62 5.57
N ILE A 231 -10.88 -1.04 4.72
CA ILE A 231 -9.53 -1.51 4.41
C ILE A 231 -8.61 -0.31 4.44
N GLU A 232 -7.60 -0.35 5.30
CA GLU A 232 -6.58 0.70 5.41
C GLU A 232 -5.20 0.10 5.22
N VAL A 233 -4.39 0.75 4.38
CA VAL A 233 -2.99 0.36 4.13
C VAL A 233 -2.10 1.51 4.58
N ASN A 234 -1.37 1.29 5.67
CA ASN A 234 -0.56 2.32 6.31
C ASN A 234 0.91 1.88 6.32
N PRO A 235 1.81 2.55 5.58
CA PRO A 235 3.24 2.37 5.75
C PRO A 235 3.70 3.06 7.04
N ARG A 236 4.52 2.38 7.84
CA ARG A 236 5.14 2.91 9.05
C ARG A 236 6.65 2.67 9.01
N PRO A 237 7.47 3.60 9.51
CA PRO A 237 8.90 3.34 9.64
C PRO A 237 9.17 2.23 10.66
N ASP A 238 10.11 1.35 10.33
CA ASP A 238 10.60 0.31 11.23
C ASP A 238 11.62 0.92 12.20
N GLU A 239 11.38 0.81 13.51
CA GLU A 239 12.32 1.31 14.53
C GLU A 239 13.58 0.46 14.62
N LYS A 240 13.52 -0.82 14.22
CA LYS A 240 14.67 -1.75 14.34
C LYS A 240 15.63 -1.64 13.17
N ASN A 241 15.11 -1.32 11.99
CA ASN A 241 15.86 -1.28 10.74
C ASN A 241 15.80 0.12 10.14
N GLU A 242 16.92 0.83 10.13
CA GLU A 242 16.98 2.20 9.61
C GLU A 242 16.66 2.24 8.11
N GLY A 243 15.67 3.06 7.74
CA GLY A 243 15.16 3.13 6.36
C GLY A 243 14.22 1.97 5.98
N GLY A 244 13.91 1.06 6.91
CA GLY A 244 12.92 0.01 6.75
C GLY A 244 11.50 0.53 6.94
N ILE A 245 10.56 -0.08 6.22
CA ILE A 245 9.13 0.22 6.27
C ILE A 245 8.34 -1.05 6.64
N ILE A 246 7.49 -0.92 7.64
CA ILE A 246 6.47 -1.90 8.00
C ILE A 246 5.17 -1.48 7.33
N VAL A 247 4.64 -2.34 6.46
CA VAL A 247 3.33 -2.11 5.83
C VAL A 247 2.27 -2.76 6.69
N GLU A 248 1.44 -1.95 7.34
CA GLU A 248 0.29 -2.40 8.12
C GLU A 248 -0.98 -2.36 7.27
N ILE A 249 -1.63 -3.51 7.13
CA ILE A 249 -2.93 -3.65 6.48
C ILE A 249 -3.97 -3.92 7.55
N LYS A 250 -4.86 -2.95 7.77
CA LYS A 250 -5.95 -3.04 8.73
C LYS A 250 -7.24 -3.37 8.01
N LEU A 251 -7.88 -4.46 8.41
CA LEU A 251 -9.07 -5.02 7.76
C LEU A 251 -10.22 -5.07 8.75
N LYS A 252 -11.35 -4.45 8.42
CA LYS A 252 -12.58 -4.58 9.18
C LYS A 252 -13.53 -5.50 8.43
N GLU A 253 -13.82 -6.67 8.98
CA GLU A 253 -14.70 -7.64 8.33
C GLU A 253 -16.12 -7.09 8.16
N LEU A 254 -16.74 -7.43 7.03
CA LEU A 254 -18.13 -7.10 6.76
C LEU A 254 -19.01 -8.08 7.53
N GLU A 255 -19.98 -7.59 8.28
CA GLU A 255 -20.96 -8.47 8.89
C GLU A 255 -21.75 -9.19 7.79
N PRO A 256 -21.91 -10.53 7.88
CA PRO A 256 -22.64 -11.27 6.88
C PRO A 256 -24.06 -10.71 6.79
N LYS A 257 -24.43 -10.18 5.62
CA LYS A 257 -25.82 -9.83 5.32
C LYS A 257 -26.61 -11.14 5.34
N SER A 258 -27.38 -11.34 6.39
CA SER A 258 -28.32 -12.45 6.48
C SER A 258 -29.29 -12.37 5.30
N ALA A 259 -29.60 -13.55 4.74
CA ALA A 259 -30.36 -13.76 3.51
C ALA A 259 -31.42 -12.69 3.21
N GLU A 260 -31.27 -11.98 2.08
CA GLU A 260 -32.38 -11.22 1.48
C GLU A 260 -33.41 -12.21 0.95
N VAL A 261 -34.38 -12.57 1.79
CA VAL A 261 -35.58 -13.29 1.36
C VAL A 261 -36.53 -12.25 0.76
N SER A 262 -36.39 -11.98 -0.54
CA SER A 262 -37.38 -11.20 -1.27
C SER A 262 -38.60 -12.06 -1.56
N THR A 263 -39.70 -11.84 -0.84
CA THR A 263 -41.01 -12.38 -1.23
C THR A 263 -41.74 -11.33 -2.06
N GLU A 264 -41.71 -11.46 -3.39
CA GLU A 264 -42.59 -10.68 -4.26
C GLU A 264 -44.04 -11.15 -4.07
N TRP A 265 -44.93 -10.24 -3.66
CA TRP A 265 -46.37 -10.48 -3.60
C TRP A 265 -47.03 -9.76 -4.77
N SER A 266 -47.67 -10.49 -5.69
CA SER A 266 -48.52 -9.89 -6.71
C SER A 266 -49.99 -10.03 -6.30
N ILE A 267 -50.61 -8.93 -5.84
CA ILE A 267 -52.06 -8.87 -5.63
C ILE A 267 -52.69 -8.43 -6.95
N VAL A 268 -53.38 -9.34 -7.63
CA VAL A 268 -54.16 -9.01 -8.83
C VAL A 268 -55.61 -8.76 -8.39
N PRO A 269 -56.24 -7.62 -8.74
CA PRO A 269 -57.64 -7.38 -8.42
C PRO A 269 -58.54 -8.35 -9.20
N GLY A 270 -59.40 -9.10 -8.52
CA GLY A 270 -60.50 -9.83 -9.17
C GLY A 270 -61.59 -8.87 -9.66
N ARG A 271 -62.46 -9.34 -10.58
CA ARG A 271 -63.51 -8.57 -11.31
C ARG A 271 -64.55 -7.80 -10.46
N GLY A 272 -64.39 -7.71 -9.13
CA GLY A 272 -65.25 -6.95 -8.21
C GLY A 272 -64.52 -6.05 -7.20
N GLY A 273 -63.21 -5.80 -7.36
CA GLY A 273 -62.50 -4.76 -6.60
C GLY A 273 -62.24 -5.01 -5.11
N ARG A 274 -62.45 -6.23 -4.57
CA ARG A 274 -62.06 -6.58 -3.19
C ARG A 274 -60.80 -7.44 -3.16
N PRO A 275 -59.75 -7.07 -2.39
CA PRO A 275 -58.58 -7.91 -2.20
C PRO A 275 -58.98 -9.13 -1.36
N THR A 276 -58.66 -10.34 -1.82
CA THR A 276 -58.90 -11.57 -1.07
C THR A 276 -57.57 -12.30 -0.85
N LEU A 277 -57.20 -12.50 0.41
CA LEU A 277 -55.96 -13.15 0.83
C LEU A 277 -56.08 -14.67 0.64
N ALA A 278 -55.26 -15.27 -0.22
CA ALA A 278 -55.41 -16.69 -0.58
C ALA A 278 -54.92 -17.67 0.52
N SER A 279 -53.94 -17.32 1.35
CA SER A 279 -53.56 -18.11 2.53
C SER A 279 -52.62 -17.38 3.48
N PHE A 280 -52.67 -17.75 4.76
CA PHE A 280 -51.74 -17.33 5.81
C PHE A 280 -51.44 -18.55 6.70
N GLN A 281 -50.17 -18.91 6.84
CA GLN A 281 -49.69 -19.84 7.88
C GLN A 281 -48.24 -19.50 8.23
N PRO A 282 -47.91 -19.21 9.50
CA PRO A 282 -46.54 -19.00 9.91
C PRO A 282 -45.84 -20.33 10.22
N ALA A 283 -44.52 -20.26 10.30
CA ALA A 283 -43.56 -21.17 10.94
C ALA A 283 -42.62 -21.95 10.01
N ILE A 284 -41.34 -21.78 10.36
CA ILE A 284 -40.15 -22.46 9.86
C ILE A 284 -40.32 -23.98 10.04
N SER A 285 -40.36 -24.72 8.93
CA SER A 285 -40.13 -26.15 8.90
C SER A 285 -39.64 -26.55 7.51
N PHE A 286 -38.44 -27.11 7.44
CA PHE A 286 -37.88 -27.68 6.22
C PHE A 286 -38.67 -28.94 5.84
N ARG A 287 -39.74 -28.75 5.07
CA ARG A 287 -40.38 -29.79 4.27
C ARG A 287 -40.81 -29.18 2.96
N LEU A 288 -40.15 -29.59 1.88
CA LEU A 288 -40.30 -29.06 0.52
C LEU A 288 -41.72 -29.35 -0.02
N ARG A 289 -42.74 -28.62 0.44
CA ARG A 289 -44.06 -28.59 -0.20
C ARG A 289 -44.02 -27.58 -1.35
N ARG A 290 -44.21 -28.12 -2.56
CA ARG A 290 -44.24 -27.56 -3.92
C ARG A 290 -45.05 -26.27 -4.17
N ILE A 291 -44.95 -25.21 -3.36
CA ILE A 291 -45.80 -24.02 -3.55
C ILE A 291 -45.04 -22.68 -3.53
N CYS A 292 -43.85 -22.58 -2.93
CA CYS A 292 -43.09 -21.33 -2.91
C CYS A 292 -42.00 -21.29 -3.99
N PRO A 293 -41.95 -20.25 -4.84
CA PRO A 293 -40.81 -20.02 -5.70
C PRO A 293 -39.57 -19.73 -4.84
N PHE A 294 -38.44 -20.34 -5.17
CA PHE A 294 -37.17 -20.10 -4.50
C PHE A 294 -36.02 -20.05 -5.50
N LYS A 295 -34.98 -19.33 -5.16
CA LYS A 295 -33.71 -19.32 -5.87
C LYS A 295 -32.59 -19.33 -4.84
N LEU A 296 -31.84 -20.40 -4.78
CA LEU A 296 -30.64 -20.53 -3.97
C LEU A 296 -29.43 -20.49 -4.90
N GLU A 297 -28.46 -19.67 -4.54
CA GLU A 297 -27.16 -19.60 -5.21
C GLU A 297 -26.07 -19.82 -4.17
N TYR A 298 -25.18 -20.76 -4.47
CA TYR A 298 -24.01 -21.10 -3.69
C TYR A 298 -22.77 -20.86 -4.54
N VAL A 299 -21.82 -20.11 -3.99
CA VAL A 299 -20.55 -19.80 -4.63
C VAL A 299 -19.44 -20.23 -3.66
N HIS A 300 -18.61 -21.17 -4.10
CA HIS A 300 -17.45 -21.61 -3.36
C HIS A 300 -16.18 -21.20 -4.13
N PRO A 301 -15.55 -20.09 -3.71
CA PRO A 301 -14.30 -19.66 -4.32
C PRO A 301 -13.13 -20.53 -3.80
N TYR A 302 -12.16 -20.81 -4.68
CA TYR A 302 -10.95 -21.60 -4.39
C TYR A 302 -11.24 -23.05 -4.04
N LEU A 303 -11.94 -23.74 -4.95
CA LEU A 303 -12.39 -25.13 -4.81
C LEU A 303 -11.27 -26.10 -4.40
N ASP A 304 -10.06 -25.92 -4.93
CA ASP A 304 -8.89 -26.77 -4.66
C ASP A 304 -8.09 -26.35 -3.41
N GLY A 305 -8.59 -25.36 -2.67
CA GLY A 305 -7.95 -24.80 -1.48
C GLY A 305 -7.14 -23.54 -1.74
N VAL A 306 -6.94 -22.76 -0.67
CA VAL A 306 -6.34 -21.42 -0.71
C VAL A 306 -4.85 -21.43 -1.09
N TYR A 307 -4.18 -22.58 -0.97
CA TYR A 307 -2.76 -22.77 -1.28
C TYR A 307 -2.50 -23.28 -2.71
N SER A 308 -3.54 -23.69 -3.44
CA SER A 308 -3.40 -24.14 -4.83
C SER A 308 -3.21 -22.93 -5.76
N SER A 309 -2.40 -23.08 -6.80
CA SER A 309 -2.21 -22.04 -7.82
C SER A 309 -3.42 -21.88 -8.74
N ARG A 310 -4.34 -22.87 -8.77
CA ARG A 310 -5.53 -22.86 -9.64
C ARG A 310 -6.67 -22.07 -8.99
N ASN A 311 -7.07 -20.98 -9.64
CA ASN A 311 -8.21 -20.16 -9.21
C ASN A 311 -9.52 -20.73 -9.77
N GLN A 312 -9.95 -21.88 -9.24
CA GLN A 312 -11.24 -22.49 -9.57
C GLN A 312 -12.36 -22.03 -8.62
N THR A 313 -13.50 -21.68 -9.20
CA THR A 313 -14.71 -21.23 -8.49
C THR A 313 -15.85 -22.18 -8.82
N LEU A 314 -16.48 -22.78 -7.82
CA LEU A 314 -17.70 -23.56 -8.00
C LEU A 314 -18.92 -22.65 -7.78
N ARG A 315 -19.82 -22.60 -8.75
CA ARG A 315 -21.13 -21.94 -8.64
C ARG A 315 -22.22 -22.97 -8.80
N ALA A 316 -22.96 -23.24 -7.73
CA ALA A 316 -24.14 -24.10 -7.75
C ALA A 316 -25.40 -23.26 -7.53
N SER A 317 -26.43 -23.45 -8.35
CA SER A 317 -27.72 -22.79 -8.18
C SER A 317 -28.82 -23.83 -8.22
N CYS A 318 -29.78 -23.72 -7.32
CA CYS A 318 -31.04 -24.44 -7.41
C CYS A 318 -32.19 -23.44 -7.42
N PHE A 319 -33.13 -23.64 -8.33
CA PHE A 319 -34.26 -22.73 -8.51
C PHE A 319 -35.54 -23.51 -8.72
N ASN A 320 -36.63 -22.93 -8.22
CA ASN A 320 -37.99 -23.33 -8.50
C ASN A 320 -38.77 -22.04 -8.74
N ILE A 321 -39.17 -21.80 -9.98
CA ILE A 321 -39.80 -20.56 -10.39
C ILE A 321 -41.09 -20.89 -11.15
N ARG A 322 -42.17 -20.22 -10.79
CA ARG A 322 -43.46 -20.28 -11.48
C ARG A 322 -43.72 -18.93 -12.15
N LYS A 323 -43.80 -18.89 -13.48
CA LYS A 323 -44.10 -17.66 -14.25
C LYS A 323 -45.37 -17.84 -15.07
N LEU A 324 -46.11 -16.74 -15.26
CA LEU A 324 -47.24 -16.69 -16.19
C LEU A 324 -46.71 -16.75 -17.62
N SER A 325 -47.26 -17.61 -18.48
CA SER A 325 -46.89 -17.62 -19.90
C SER A 325 -47.40 -16.38 -20.61
N PRO A 326 -46.55 -15.60 -21.31
CA PRO A 326 -46.98 -14.42 -22.07
C PRO A 326 -47.59 -14.76 -23.44
N VAL A 327 -47.62 -16.05 -23.83
CA VAL A 327 -47.84 -16.47 -25.24
C VAL A 327 -49.31 -16.58 -25.63
N PHE A 328 -50.26 -16.50 -24.69
CA PHE A 328 -51.69 -16.61 -25.00
C PHE A 328 -52.40 -15.26 -24.84
N THR A 329 -52.23 -14.38 -25.83
CA THR A 329 -53.22 -13.33 -26.09
C THR A 329 -54.21 -13.89 -27.09
N GLY A 330 -55.50 -13.94 -26.72
CA GLY A 330 -56.55 -14.36 -27.63
C GLY A 330 -56.55 -13.45 -28.86
N GLY A 331 -56.63 -14.02 -30.06
CA GLY A 331 -56.86 -13.24 -31.28
C GLY A 331 -58.17 -12.44 -31.18
N PRO A 332 -58.35 -11.38 -32.00
CA PRO A 332 -59.52 -10.51 -31.90
C PRO A 332 -60.83 -11.31 -32.02
N GLY A 333 -61.66 -11.26 -30.96
CA GLY A 333 -62.96 -11.94 -30.89
C GLY A 333 -63.03 -13.18 -29.99
N VAL A 334 -61.94 -13.56 -29.31
CA VAL A 334 -61.96 -14.67 -28.33
C VAL A 334 -61.83 -14.11 -26.90
N ASP A 335 -62.81 -14.41 -26.05
CA ASP A 335 -62.80 -14.08 -24.62
C ASP A 335 -61.56 -14.68 -23.93
N GLU A 336 -61.00 -13.91 -22.99
CA GLU A 336 -59.76 -14.17 -22.21
C GLU A 336 -59.37 -15.66 -22.06
N VAL A 337 -58.26 -16.04 -22.69
CA VAL A 337 -57.67 -17.37 -22.52
C VAL A 337 -57.13 -17.49 -21.09
N PRO A 338 -57.47 -18.56 -20.33
CA PRO A 338 -57.01 -18.71 -18.96
C PRO A 338 -55.47 -18.76 -18.91
N PRO A 339 -54.84 -18.03 -17.97
CA PRO A 339 -53.41 -17.96 -17.88
C PRO A 339 -52.80 -19.32 -17.54
N ILE A 340 -51.88 -19.79 -18.37
CA ILE A 340 -51.14 -21.02 -18.13
C ILE A 340 -49.88 -20.69 -17.31
N TRP A 341 -49.74 -21.37 -16.18
CA TRP A 341 -48.56 -21.31 -15.34
C TRP A 341 -47.47 -22.22 -15.89
N VAL A 342 -46.26 -21.70 -16.00
CA VAL A 342 -45.07 -22.49 -16.35
C VAL A 342 -44.21 -22.63 -15.11
N ASP A 343 -44.13 -23.87 -14.61
CA ASP A 343 -43.23 -24.24 -13.52
C ASP A 343 -41.87 -24.66 -14.10
N ARG A 344 -40.80 -24.02 -13.64
CA ARG A 344 -39.41 -24.38 -13.96
C ARG A 344 -38.65 -24.65 -12.68
N ALA A 345 -38.27 -25.91 -12.49
CA ALA A 345 -37.38 -26.32 -11.42
C ALA A 345 -36.09 -26.91 -12.02
N GLY A 346 -34.94 -26.57 -11.45
CA GLY A 346 -33.67 -27.05 -11.95
C GLY A 346 -32.52 -26.81 -11.01
N MET A 347 -31.44 -27.55 -11.23
CA MET A 347 -30.14 -27.35 -10.58
C MET A 347 -29.10 -27.10 -11.66
N LYS A 348 -28.19 -26.17 -11.42
CA LYS A 348 -27.07 -25.86 -12.30
C LYS A 348 -25.80 -25.79 -11.47
N ALA A 349 -24.75 -26.51 -11.86
CA ALA A 349 -23.44 -26.40 -11.27
C ALA A 349 -22.42 -26.06 -12.35
N ASN A 350 -21.62 -25.03 -12.11
CA ASN A 350 -20.57 -24.57 -13.00
C ASN A 350 -19.25 -24.51 -12.22
N ILE A 351 -18.19 -25.04 -12.80
CA ILE A 351 -16.81 -24.79 -12.34
C ILE A 351 -16.19 -23.80 -13.32
N THR A 352 -15.63 -22.71 -12.79
CA THR A 352 -14.99 -21.67 -13.60
C THR A 352 -13.55 -21.49 -13.12
N GLU A 353 -12.60 -21.60 -14.04
CA GLU A 353 -11.18 -21.39 -13.78
C GLU A 353 -10.76 -20.05 -14.39
N ASN A 354 -10.21 -19.16 -13.57
CA ASN A 354 -9.71 -17.86 -14.01
C ASN A 354 -8.20 -17.92 -14.20
N PHE A 355 -7.73 -17.79 -15.44
CA PHE A 355 -6.30 -17.73 -15.77
C PHE A 355 -5.78 -16.30 -15.67
N THR A 356 -4.59 -16.13 -15.10
CA THR A 356 -3.88 -14.85 -15.18
C THR A 356 -3.17 -14.70 -16.53
N LEU A 357 -2.97 -13.47 -17.01
CA LEU A 357 -2.40 -13.18 -18.34
C LEU A 357 -0.98 -13.78 -18.52
N SER A 358 -0.23 -13.89 -17.44
CA SER A 358 1.07 -14.57 -17.37
C SER A 358 0.99 -16.10 -17.54
N GLU A 359 -0.08 -16.74 -17.08
CA GLU A 359 -0.31 -18.18 -17.26
C GLU A 359 -0.86 -18.51 -18.64
N GLN A 360 -1.63 -17.59 -19.25
CA GLN A 360 -2.04 -17.70 -20.64
C GLN A 360 -0.82 -17.78 -21.56
N ILE A 361 0.17 -16.89 -21.43
CA ILE A 361 1.38 -16.92 -22.29
C ILE A 361 2.10 -18.27 -22.22
N HIS A 362 2.22 -18.87 -21.04
CA HIS A 362 2.86 -20.17 -20.86
C HIS A 362 2.10 -21.33 -21.53
N LEU A 363 0.76 -21.26 -21.60
CA LEU A 363 -0.08 -22.24 -22.29
C LEU A 363 0.02 -22.12 -23.81
N TRP A 364 0.07 -20.89 -24.35
CA TRP A 364 0.28 -20.66 -25.78
C TRP A 364 1.69 -21.09 -26.25
N ASP A 365 2.72 -20.95 -25.40
CA ASP A 365 4.07 -21.45 -25.68
C ASP A 365 4.15 -23.00 -25.69
N CYS A 366 3.26 -23.69 -24.96
CA CYS A 366 3.17 -25.15 -24.98
C CYS A 366 2.45 -25.68 -26.23
N ASP A 367 1.49 -24.95 -26.80
CA ASP A 367 0.80 -25.32 -28.04
C ASP A 367 1.59 -24.92 -29.32
N GLY A 368 2.67 -24.16 -29.19
CA GLY A 368 3.41 -23.56 -30.31
C GLY A 368 4.65 -24.32 -30.83
N ARG A 369 4.94 -25.54 -30.35
CA ARG A 369 6.18 -26.26 -30.75
C ARG A 369 5.96 -27.74 -31.06
N ASP A 370 5.13 -28.02 -32.06
CA ASP A 370 5.25 -29.23 -32.88
C ASP A 370 5.17 -28.86 -34.36
N ASN A 371 6.27 -28.31 -34.88
CA ASN A 371 6.49 -28.19 -36.30
C ASN A 371 7.99 -28.34 -36.61
N ASN A 372 8.41 -29.58 -36.86
CA ASN A 372 9.49 -29.92 -37.79
C ASN A 372 9.42 -31.43 -38.04
N LYS A 373 8.93 -31.86 -39.22
CA LYS A 373 9.78 -32.15 -40.39
C LYS A 373 11.10 -32.85 -40.01
N ARG A 374 11.10 -34.17 -40.13
CA ARG A 374 11.89 -34.88 -41.14
C ARG A 374 11.22 -36.21 -41.49
#